data_AF-A0A952RDH8-F1
#
_entry.id   AF-A0A952RDH8-F1
#
_cell.length_a   1.000
_cell.length_b   1.000
_cell.length_c   1.000
_cell.angle_alpha   90.00
_cell.angle_beta   90.00
_cell.angle_gamma   90.00
#
_symmetry.space_group_name_H-M   'P 1'
#
loop_
_entity.id
_entity.type
_entity.pdbx_description
1 polymer ?
#
loop_
_entity_poly.entity_id
_entity_poly.type
_entity_poly.pdbx_seq_one_letter_code
_entity_poly.pdbx_strand_id
1 'polypeptide(L)'
;MSYRTISTEVLTLEEQDAVLRGLQFLRAKLGGWKNVAKLVRFKEPTLGDVAGKRRGVSPELAFRVAKVVGVSISDLLEGRWPEPGTCPRCGYRSPGDGVATSRA
;
A
#
# COMPACT_ATOMS: atom_id res chain seq x y z
N MET A 1 -9.93 23.85 -18.86
CA MET A 1 -9.63 22.44 -19.16
C MET A 1 -8.29 22.10 -18.52
N SER A 2 -8.30 21.65 -17.27
CA SER A 2 -7.08 21.25 -16.54
C SER A 2 -6.64 19.89 -17.05
N TYR A 3 -5.62 19.86 -17.90
CA TYR A 3 -4.90 18.62 -18.13
C TYR A 3 -4.20 18.28 -16.80
N ARG A 4 -4.65 17.24 -16.11
CA ARG A 4 -3.82 16.58 -15.09
C ARG A 4 -2.66 16.01 -15.87
N THR A 5 -1.55 16.73 -15.90
CA THR A 5 -0.26 16.18 -16.29
C THR A 5 -0.03 14.99 -15.38
N ILE A 6 -0.19 13.78 -15.92
CA ILE A 6 0.32 12.58 -15.29
C ILE A 6 1.83 12.76 -15.36
N SER A 7 2.39 13.39 -14.35
CA SER A 7 3.83 13.53 -14.16
C SER A 7 4.38 12.12 -13.94
N THR A 8 4.79 11.48 -15.02
CA THR A 8 5.37 10.13 -15.02
C THR A 8 6.69 10.03 -14.24
N GLU A 9 7.19 11.14 -13.67
CA GLU A 9 8.53 11.20 -13.05
C GLU A 9 8.54 11.42 -11.53
N VAL A 10 7.46 11.91 -10.91
CA VAL A 10 7.48 12.21 -9.46
C VAL A 10 6.11 11.95 -8.81
N LEU A 11 6.07 11.03 -7.83
CA LEU A 11 4.90 10.79 -6.98
C LEU A 11 4.73 11.93 -5.96
N THR A 12 3.49 12.38 -5.76
CA THR A 12 3.15 13.35 -4.72
C THR A 12 3.37 12.77 -3.32
N LEU A 13 3.46 13.61 -2.29
CA LEU A 13 3.65 13.12 -0.92
C LEU A 13 2.48 12.22 -0.46
N GLU A 14 1.26 12.52 -0.89
CA GLU A 14 0.06 11.73 -0.57
C GLU A 14 0.12 10.34 -1.20
N GLU A 15 0.52 10.28 -2.47
CA GLU A 15 0.72 9.04 -3.21
C GLU A 15 1.84 8.20 -2.59
N GLN A 16 2.95 8.84 -2.20
CA GLN A 16 4.04 8.16 -1.50
C GLN A 16 3.56 7.57 -0.17
N ASP A 17 2.80 8.32 0.62
CA ASP A 17 2.23 7.82 1.88
C ASP A 17 1.25 6.66 1.65
N ALA A 18 0.50 6.66 0.56
CA ALA A 18 -0.36 5.55 0.18
C ALA A 18 0.43 4.27 -0.14
N VAL A 19 1.52 4.38 -0.89
CA VAL A 19 2.43 3.25 -1.15
C VAL A 19 3.11 2.76 0.14
N LEU A 20 3.48 3.67 1.04
CA LEU A 20 4.05 3.32 2.34
C LEU A 20 3.07 2.51 3.21
N ARG A 21 1.77 2.81 3.15
CA ARG A 21 0.73 1.97 3.80
C ARG A 21 0.73 0.55 3.22
N GLY A 22 0.82 0.41 1.89
CA GLY A 22 0.99 -0.88 1.21
C GLY A 22 2.22 -1.65 1.69
N LEU A 23 3.39 -1.00 1.78
CA LEU A 23 4.61 -1.63 2.28
C LEU A 23 4.49 -2.08 3.74
N GLN A 24 3.87 -1.27 4.60
CA GLN A 24 3.65 -1.62 6.00
C GLN A 24 2.71 -2.82 6.15
N PHE A 25 1.63 -2.85 5.36
CA PHE A 25 0.74 -4.00 5.29
C PHE A 25 1.48 -5.27 4.88
N LEU A 26 2.27 -5.21 3.81
CA LEU A 26 3.06 -6.36 3.35
C LEU A 26 4.06 -6.81 4.42
N ARG A 27 4.71 -5.87 5.12
CA ARG A 27 5.62 -6.19 6.23
C ARG A 27 4.89 -6.94 7.34
N ALA A 28 3.70 -6.49 7.73
CA ALA A 28 2.91 -7.14 8.78
C ALA A 28 2.42 -8.53 8.35
N LYS A 29 1.94 -8.67 7.12
CA LYS A 29 1.47 -9.95 6.55
C LYS A 29 2.57 -10.97 6.38
N LEU A 30 3.77 -10.54 5.98
CA LEU A 30 4.88 -11.42 5.60
C LEU A 30 5.93 -11.58 6.72
N GLY A 31 5.76 -10.91 7.86
CA GLY A 31 6.64 -11.06 9.01
C GLY A 31 8.03 -10.40 8.87
N GLY A 32 8.19 -9.38 8.01
CA GLY A 32 9.41 -8.58 7.95
C GLY A 32 9.87 -8.13 6.57
N TRP A 33 10.85 -7.22 6.56
CA TRP A 33 11.33 -6.57 5.33
C TRP A 33 12.06 -7.52 4.38
N LYS A 34 12.76 -8.53 4.89
CA LYS A 34 13.40 -9.58 4.08
C LYS A 34 12.41 -10.28 3.15
N ASN A 35 11.20 -10.58 3.62
CA ASN A 35 10.18 -11.25 2.80
C ASN A 35 9.52 -10.28 1.82
N VAL A 36 9.25 -9.03 2.25
CA VAL A 36 8.77 -7.97 1.35
C VAL A 36 9.75 -7.74 0.20
N ALA A 37 11.04 -7.57 0.52
CA ALA A 37 12.14 -7.36 -0.42
C ALA A 37 12.19 -8.42 -1.53
N LYS A 38 11.99 -9.69 -1.17
CA LYS A 38 11.92 -10.80 -2.12
C LYS A 38 10.74 -10.68 -3.09
N LEU A 39 9.56 -10.29 -2.60
CA LEU A 39 8.35 -10.17 -3.43
C LEU A 39 8.40 -8.94 -4.33
N VAL A 40 8.77 -7.77 -3.79
CA VAL A 40 8.86 -6.53 -4.58
C VAL A 40 10.17 -6.42 -5.37
N ARG A 41 11.08 -7.39 -5.22
CA ARG A 41 12.39 -7.44 -5.91
C ARG A 41 13.24 -6.18 -5.67
N PHE A 42 13.26 -5.69 -4.43
CA PHE A 42 14.13 -4.60 -3.97
C PHE A 42 15.08 -5.09 -2.88
N LYS A 43 16.16 -4.33 -2.62
CA LYS A 43 17.05 -4.60 -1.49
C LYS A 43 16.35 -4.21 -0.18
N GLU A 44 16.49 -5.05 0.85
CA GLU A 44 15.98 -4.79 2.20
C GLU A 44 16.37 -3.42 2.79
N PRO A 45 17.64 -2.98 2.75
CA PRO A 45 18.01 -1.64 3.25
C PRO A 45 17.31 -0.52 2.48
N THR A 46 17.08 -0.68 1.17
CA THR A 46 16.34 0.29 0.37
C THR A 46 14.90 0.42 0.83
N LEU A 47 14.24 -0.69 1.18
CA LEU A 47 12.89 -0.64 1.75
C LEU A 47 12.88 -0.02 3.14
N GLY A 48 13.91 -0.27 3.95
CA GLY A 48 14.09 0.39 5.24
C GLY A 48 14.22 1.90 5.12
N ASP A 49 14.99 2.39 4.15
CA ASP A 49 15.15 3.82 3.87
C ASP A 49 13.87 4.47 3.37
N VAL A 50 13.13 3.79 2.49
CA VAL A 50 11.83 4.26 2.01
C VAL A 50 10.82 4.30 3.16
N ALA A 51 10.73 3.25 3.96
CA ALA A 51 9.83 3.19 5.12
C ALA A 51 10.18 4.24 6.19
N GLY A 52 11.47 4.55 6.36
CA GLY A 52 11.96 5.61 7.23
C GLY A 52 11.91 7.01 6.62
N LYS A 53 11.30 7.18 5.43
CA LYS A 53 11.23 8.44 4.68
C LYS A 53 12.61 9.09 4.40
N ARG A 54 13.70 8.32 4.45
CA ARG A 54 15.07 8.73 4.05
C ARG A 54 15.27 8.69 2.54
N ARG A 55 14.36 8.02 1.82
CA ARG A 55 14.29 7.93 0.37
C ARG A 55 12.84 8.00 -0.08
N GLY A 56 12.58 8.70 -1.18
CA GLY A 56 11.26 8.74 -1.81
C GLY A 56 10.86 7.40 -2.42
N VAL A 57 9.55 7.22 -2.63
CA VAL A 57 9.02 6.07 -3.36
C VAL A 57 9.24 6.28 -4.86
N SER A 58 9.82 5.30 -5.55
CA SER A 58 9.91 5.33 -7.01
C SER A 58 8.62 4.82 -7.68
N PRO A 59 8.29 5.26 -8.91
CA PRO A 59 7.14 4.73 -9.66
C PRO A 59 7.18 3.21 -9.83
N GLU A 60 8.37 2.64 -10.05
CA GLU A 60 8.56 1.20 -10.15
C GLU A 60 8.20 0.47 -8.84
N LEU A 61 8.61 1.03 -7.70
CA LEU A 61 8.27 0.47 -6.39
C LEU A 61 6.75 0.52 -6.16
N ALA A 62 6.11 1.65 -6.47
CA ALA A 62 4.65 1.79 -6.36
C ALA A 62 3.91 0.73 -7.19
N PHE A 63 4.32 0.53 -8.44
CA PHE A 63 3.72 -0.48 -9.33
C PHE A 63 3.90 -1.91 -8.81
N ARG A 64 5.08 -2.26 -8.28
CA ARG A 64 5.32 -3.59 -7.71
C ARG A 64 4.53 -3.82 -6.43
N VAL A 65 4.40 -2.80 -5.58
CA VAL A 65 3.56 -2.89 -4.38
C VAL A 65 2.10 -3.14 -4.77
N ALA A 66 1.56 -2.38 -5.75
CA ALA A 66 0.20 -2.60 -6.26
C ALA A 66 -0.01 -4.04 -6.75
N LYS A 67 0.95 -4.57 -7.53
CA LYS A 67 0.92 -5.96 -8.00
C LYS A 67 0.94 -7.01 -6.87
N VAL A 68 1.79 -6.83 -5.87
CA VAL A 68 1.91 -7.79 -4.75
C VAL A 68 0.68 -7.75 -3.85
N VAL A 69 0.09 -6.56 -3.66
CA VAL A 69 -1.15 -6.38 -2.90
C VAL A 69 -2.38 -6.88 -3.70
N GLY A 70 -2.29 -6.91 -5.03
CA GLY A 70 -3.36 -7.39 -5.91
C GLY A 70 -4.41 -6.33 -6.23
N VAL A 71 -4.01 -5.05 -6.29
CA VAL A 71 -4.91 -3.92 -6.58
C VAL A 71 -4.41 -3.12 -7.79
N SER A 72 -5.29 -2.29 -8.36
CA SER A 72 -4.87 -1.37 -9.41
C SER A 72 -3.91 -0.32 -8.83
N ILE A 73 -2.98 0.17 -9.65
CA ILE A 73 -2.06 1.23 -9.22
C ILE A 73 -2.83 2.50 -8.86
N SER A 74 -3.90 2.83 -9.59
CA SER A 74 -4.74 3.99 -9.31
C SER A 74 -5.40 3.88 -7.93
N ASP A 75 -5.98 2.72 -7.58
CA ASP A 75 -6.60 2.52 -6.26
C ASP A 75 -5.59 2.62 -5.11
N LEU A 76 -4.36 2.15 -5.35
CA LEU A 76 -3.27 2.30 -4.39
C LEU A 76 -2.87 3.77 -4.22
N LEU A 77 -2.61 4.49 -5.33
CA LEU A 77 -2.13 5.87 -5.30
C LEU A 77 -3.18 6.84 -4.76
N GLU A 78 -4.45 6.64 -5.13
CA GLU A 78 -5.58 7.43 -4.62
C GLU A 78 -5.93 7.10 -3.16
N GLY A 79 -5.25 6.13 -2.54
CA GLY A 79 -5.50 5.74 -1.16
C GLY A 79 -6.87 5.10 -0.91
N ARG A 80 -7.55 4.65 -1.98
CA ARG A 80 -8.81 3.88 -1.89
C ARG A 80 -8.58 2.50 -1.27
N TRP A 81 -7.35 2.01 -1.36
CA TRP A 81 -6.90 0.83 -0.65
C TRP A 81 -6.12 1.21 0.62
N PRO A 82 -6.36 0.51 1.75
CA PRO A 82 -7.34 -0.57 1.93
C PRO A 82 -8.77 -0.05 2.12
N GLU A 83 -9.76 -0.89 1.81
CA GLU A 83 -11.17 -0.53 1.93
C GLU A 83 -11.53 -0.01 3.33
N PRO A 84 -12.45 0.95 3.47
CA PRO A 84 -12.93 1.43 4.76
C PRO A 84 -13.32 0.27 5.69
N GLY A 85 -12.85 0.32 6.94
CA GLY A 85 -13.05 -0.76 7.92
C GLY A 85 -11.98 -1.86 7.89
N THR A 86 -11.04 -1.82 6.95
CA THR A 86 -9.86 -2.68 6.93
C THR A 86 -8.67 -1.97 7.55
N CYS A 87 -8.06 -2.59 8.57
CA CYS A 87 -6.87 -2.05 9.19
C CYS A 87 -5.73 -1.96 8.15
N PRO A 88 -5.19 -0.76 7.87
CA PRO A 88 -4.14 -0.58 6.87
C PRO A 88 -2.81 -1.18 7.29
N ARG A 89 -2.67 -1.57 8.57
CA ARG A 89 -1.45 -2.15 9.10
C ARG A 89 -1.41 -3.67 9.01
N CYS A 90 -2.48 -4.37 9.37
CA CYS A 90 -2.49 -5.83 9.42
C CYS A 90 -3.46 -6.48 8.44
N GLY A 91 -4.31 -5.69 7.77
CA GLY A 91 -5.35 -6.23 6.89
C GLY A 91 -6.51 -6.88 7.63
N TYR A 92 -6.58 -6.73 8.95
CA TYR A 92 -7.74 -7.16 9.72
C TYR A 92 -8.90 -6.24 9.36
N ARG A 93 -9.92 -6.78 8.69
CA ARG A 93 -11.21 -6.13 8.61
C ARG A 93 -11.86 -6.36 9.96
N SER A 94 -12.20 -5.31 10.71
CA SER A 94 -13.08 -5.51 11.86
C SER A 94 -14.31 -6.24 11.34
N PRO A 95 -14.72 -7.37 11.92
CA PRO A 95 -16.03 -7.90 11.67
C PRO A 95 -17.00 -6.82 12.13
N GLY A 96 -17.40 -5.94 11.21
CA GLY A 96 -18.57 -5.09 11.42
C GLY A 96 -19.68 -6.03 11.81
N ASP A 97 -20.31 -5.72 12.93
CA ASP A 97 -21.33 -6.49 13.60
C ASP A 97 -22.19 -7.26 12.60
N GLY A 98 -21.93 -8.55 12.49
CA GLY A 98 -22.89 -9.48 11.93
C GLY A 98 -24.06 -9.57 12.89
N VAL A 99 -24.89 -8.52 12.96
CA VAL A 99 -26.24 -8.68 13.49
C VAL A 99 -26.96 -9.58 12.50
N ALA A 100 -27.03 -10.83 12.91
CA ALA A 100 -27.67 -11.91 12.22
C ALA A 100 -29.10 -11.53 11.84
N THR A 101 -29.44 -11.78 10.58
CA THR A 101 -30.80 -12.14 10.22
C THR A 101 -31.19 -13.38 11.02
N SER A 102 -32.16 -13.29 11.96
CA SER A 102 -33.23 -14.29 12.23
C SER A 102 -33.98 -14.10 13.57
N ARG A 103 -35.33 -14.24 13.48
CA ARG A 103 -36.38 -14.35 14.53
C ARG A 103 -36.82 -13.04 15.22
N ALA A 104 -38.11 -12.67 15.33
CA ALA A 104 -39.37 -13.42 15.28
C ALA A 104 -40.47 -12.65 14.51
#